data_AF-A0A376FBB3-F1
#
_entry.id   AF-A0A376FBB3-F1
#
_cell.length_a   1.000
_cell.length_b   1.000
_cell.length_c   1.000
_cell.angle_alpha   90.00
_cell.angle_beta   90.00
_cell.angle_gamma   90.00
#
_symmetry.space_group_name_H-M   'P 1'
#
loop_
_entity.id
_entity.type
_entity.pdbx_description
1 polymer ?
#
loop_
_entity_poly.entity_id
_entity_poly.type
_entity_poly.pdbx_seq_one_letter_code
_entity_poly.pdbx_strand_id
1 'polypeptide(L)' 'MGAERNASVAQIAIAWAIAKGTLPLVGATKAHHVLDAACASDIQLRDEEIILLEQLAAETRVDTRGAWEKPMV' A
#
# COMPACT_ATOMS: atom_id res chain seq x y z
N MET A 1 6.55 3.19 11.61
CA MET A 1 6.76 2.29 10.45
C MET A 1 7.68 2.87 9.36
N GLY A 2 7.28 3.89 8.58
CA GLY A 2 8.11 4.39 7.45
C GLY A 2 9.51 4.88 7.88
N ALA A 3 9.57 5.74 8.90
CA ALA A 3 10.84 6.23 9.46
C ALA A 3 11.71 5.11 10.05
N GLU A 4 11.11 4.14 10.76
CA GLU A 4 11.82 2.97 11.31
C GLU A 4 12.46 2.10 10.23
N ARG A 5 11.86 2.09 9.03
CA ARG A 5 12.30 1.28 7.88
C ARG A 5 13.05 2.08 6.82
N ASN A 6 13.32 3.37 7.07
CA ASN A 6 13.87 4.31 6.09
C ASN A 6 13.12 4.26 4.74
N ALA A 7 11.79 4.12 4.81
CA ALA A 7 10.92 3.93 3.66
C ALA A 7 9.87 5.05 3.57
N SER A 8 9.55 5.44 2.34
CA SER A 8 8.48 6.41 2.07
C SER A 8 7.10 5.81 2.31
N VAL A 9 6.09 6.66 2.50
CA VAL A 9 4.70 6.22 2.64
C VAL A 9 4.23 5.41 1.43
N ALA A 10 4.64 5.82 0.22
CA ALA A 10 4.33 5.11 -1.02
C ALA A 10 4.97 3.71 -1.03
N GLN A 11 6.22 3.58 -0.59
CA GLN A 11 6.89 2.29 -0.51
C GLN A 11 6.19 1.33 0.45
N ILE A 12 5.75 1.82 1.63
CA ILE A 12 4.99 1.02 2.59
C ILE A 12 3.64 0.57 2.00
N ALA A 13 2.93 1.46 1.29
CA ALA A 13 1.65 1.12 0.67
C ALA A 13 1.80 0.06 -0.44
N ILE A 14 2.85 0.17 -1.27
CA ILE A 14 3.15 -0.82 -2.31
C ILE A 14 3.53 -2.17 -1.67
N ALA A 15 4.38 -2.16 -0.65
CA ALA A 15 4.78 -3.37 0.07
C ALA A 15 3.58 -4.07 0.73
N TRP A 16 2.63 -3.30 1.29
CA TRP A 16 1.37 -3.84 1.80
C TRP A 16 0.55 -4.53 0.71
N ALA A 17 0.39 -3.90 -0.46
CA ALA A 17 -0.34 -4.51 -1.58
C ALA A 17 0.31 -5.83 -2.03
N ILE A 18 1.64 -5.88 -2.11
CA ILE A 18 2.40 -7.11 -2.42
C ILE A 18 2.18 -8.17 -1.35
N ALA A 19 2.27 -7.80 -0.06
CA ALA A 19 2.09 -8.73 1.05
C ALA A 19 0.67 -9.35 1.10
N LYS A 20 -0.35 -8.65 0.58
CA LYS A 20 -1.71 -9.17 0.40
C LYS A 20 -1.85 -10.16 -0.77
N GLY A 21 -0.75 -10.49 -1.46
CA GLY A 21 -0.73 -11.42 -2.58
C GLY A 21 -1.15 -10.80 -3.91
N THR A 22 -1.15 -9.46 -4.00
CA THR A 22 -1.46 -8.77 -5.25
C THR A 22 -0.20 -8.43 -6.04
N LEU A 23 -0.34 -8.21 -7.34
CA LEU A 23 0.71 -7.62 -8.18
C LEU A 23 0.31 -6.18 -8.54
N PRO A 24 0.75 -5.17 -7.78
CA PRO A 24 0.28 -3.81 -7.96
C PRO A 24 0.78 -3.20 -9.28
N LEU A 25 -0.13 -2.58 -10.04
CA LEU A 25 0.21 -1.79 -11.23
C LEU A 25 0.45 -0.33 -10.82
N VAL A 26 1.70 -0.01 -10.45
CA VAL A 26 2.08 1.30 -9.92
C VAL A 26 2.24 2.32 -11.07
N GLY A 27 1.49 3.42 -11.02
CA GLY A 27 1.65 4.52 -11.96
C GLY A 27 2.95 5.30 -11.75
N ALA A 28 3.81 5.37 -12.77
CA ALA A 28 5.09 6.09 -12.71
C ALA A 28 5.11 7.25 -13.73
N THR A 29 5.05 8.49 -13.23
CA THR A 29 5.18 9.71 -14.05
C THR A 29 6.60 10.31 -13.99
N LYS A 30 7.44 9.81 -13.08
CA LYS A 30 8.83 10.22 -12.89
C LYS A 30 9.71 9.00 -12.67
N ALA A 31 10.98 9.09 -13.05
CA ALA A 31 11.92 7.96 -12.95
C ALA A 31 12.06 7.41 -11.51
N HIS A 32 12.06 8.27 -10.50
CA HIS A 32 12.19 7.81 -9.11
C HIS A 32 10.98 6.99 -8.61
N HIS A 33 9.79 7.11 -9.21
CA HIS A 33 8.66 6.25 -8.82
C HIS A 33 8.94 4.77 -9.15
N VAL A 34 9.69 4.51 -10.24
CA VAL A 34 10.11 3.15 -10.59
C VAL A 34 11.11 2.62 -9.57
N LEU A 35 12.06 3.47 -9.15
CA LEU A 35 13.02 3.12 -8.10
C LEU A 35 12.32 2.86 -6.76
N ASP A 36 11.33 3.68 -6.40
CA ASP A 36 10.55 3.49 -5.18
C ASP A 36 9.75 2.19 -5.22
N ALA A 37 9.12 1.86 -6.34
CA ALA A 37 8.40 0.60 -6.50
C ALA A 37 9.34 -0.62 -6.41
N ALA A 38 10.54 -0.52 -6.97
CA ALA A 38 11.57 -1.56 -6.83
C ALA A 38 11.98 -1.72 -5.36
N CYS A 39 12.36 -0.63 -4.67
CA CYS A 39 12.70 -0.67 -3.25
C CYS A 39 11.57 -1.21 -2.38
N ALA A 40 10.31 -0.89 -2.71
CA ALA A 40 9.14 -1.38 -1.98
C ALA A 40 8.98 -2.91 -2.08
N SER A 41 9.40 -3.52 -3.19
CA SER A 41 9.32 -4.96 -3.39
C SER A 41 10.25 -5.76 -2.47
N ASP A 42 11.31 -5.13 -1.97
CA ASP A 42 12.24 -5.71 -0.99
C ASP A 42 11.75 -5.59 0.46
N ILE A 43 10.67 -4.83 0.71
CA ILE A 43 10.13 -4.63 2.06
C ILE A 43 9.20 -5.79 2.43
N GLN A 44 9.64 -6.59 3.40
CA GLN A 44 8.81 -7.62 4.04
C GLN A 44 8.13 -7.04 5.28
N LEU A 45 6.79 -6.89 5.21
CA LEU A 45 5.96 -6.51 6.34
C LEU A 45 5.63 -7.74 7.20
N ARG A 46 5.65 -7.57 8.52
CA ARG A 46 5.17 -8.57 9.46
C ARG A 46 3.65 -8.57 9.52
N ASP A 47 3.06 -9.67 9.97
CA ASP A 47 1.61 -9.81 10.11
C ASP A 47 1.01 -8.71 10.99
N GLU A 48 1.69 -8.32 12.07
CA GLU A 48 1.21 -7.24 12.94
C GLU A 48 1.20 -5.87 12.25
N GLU A 49 2.17 -5.64 11.35
CA GLU A 49 2.23 -4.39 10.58
C GLU A 49 1.10 -4.32 9.54
N ILE A 50 0.79 -5.45 8.90
CA ILE A 50 -0.32 -5.56 7.95
C ILE A 50 -1.65 -5.30 8.68
N ILE A 51 -1.86 -5.96 9.82
CA ILE A 51 -3.06 -5.79 10.66
C ILE A 51 -3.22 -4.32 11.08
N LEU A 52 -2.14 -3.69 11.54
CA LEU A 52 -2.16 -2.28 11.95
C LEU A 52 -2.55 -1.35 10.78
N LEU A 53 -1.98 -1.56 9.59
CA LEU A 53 -2.31 -0.76 8.41
C LEU A 53 -3.79 -0.91 8.02
N GLU A 54 -4.34 -2.12 8.07
CA GLU A 54 -5.75 -2.38 7.76
C GLU A 54 -6.71 -1.78 8.79
N GLN A 55 -6.35 -1.84 10.08
CA GLN A 55 -7.12 -1.19 11.14
C GLN A 55 -7.17 0.33 10.95
N LEU A 56 -6.01 0.95 10.72
CA LEU A 56 -5.92 2.39 10.45
C LEU A 56 -6.71 2.78 9.19
N ALA A 57 -6.66 1.97 8.13
CA ALA A 57 -7.44 2.20 6.92
C ALA A 57 -8.96 2.16 7.20
N ALA A 58 -9.44 1.18 7.97
CA ALA A 58 -10.84 1.07 8.36
C ALA A 58 -11.32 2.26 9.23
N GLU A 59 -10.48 2.73 10.14
CA GLU A 59 -10.77 3.87 11.02
C GLU A 59 -10.95 5.18 10.25
N THR A 60 -10.35 5.32 9.07
CA THR A 60 -10.53 6.52 8.24
C THR A 60 -11.96 6.71 7.74
N ARG A 61 -12.75 5.62 7.67
CA ARG A 61 -14.12 5.60 7.12
C ARG A 61 -14.23 6.22 5.72
N VAL A 62 -13.15 6.18 4.94
CA VAL A 62 -13.15 6.66 3.56
C VAL A 62 -13.86 5.65 2.67
N ASP A 63 -14.89 6.09 1.96
CA ASP A 63 -15.49 5.30 0.88
C ASP A 63 -14.66 5.49 -0.39
N THR A 64 -13.93 4.45 -0.79
CA THR A 64 -13.10 4.46 -1.99
C THR A 64 -13.87 4.08 -3.25
N ARG A 65 -15.17 3.77 -3.14
CA ARG A 65 -15.97 3.32 -4.28
C ARG A 65 -16.30 4.47 -5.22
N GLY A 66 -16.32 4.19 -6.51
CA GLY A 66 -16.85 5.11 -7.50
C GLY A 66 -18.35 5.34 -7.28
N ALA A 67 -18.87 6.53 -7.62
CA ALA A 67 -20.31 6.82 -7.51
C ALA A 67 -21.21 5.87 -8.33
N TRP A 68 -20.62 5.18 -9.31
CA TRP A 68 -21.27 4.18 -10.17
C TRP A 68 -21.16 2.75 -9.63
N GLU A 69 -20.37 2.49 -8.59
CA GLU A 69 -20.14 1.14 -8.07
C GLU A 69 -21.27 0.71 -7.14
N LYS A 70 -21.83 -0.46 -7.42
CA LYS A 70 -22.77 -1.11 -6.51
C LYS A 70 -22.00 -1.77 -5.36
N PRO A 71 -22.56 -1.85 -4.14
CA PRO A 71 -21.98 -2.66 -3.08
C PRO A 71 -21.74 -4.08 -3.61
N MET A 72 -20.52 -4.57 -3.45
CA MET A 72 -20.23 -5.98 -3.73
C MET A 72 -20.98 -6.82 -2.70
N VAL A 73 -21.77 -7.78 -3.18
CA VAL A 73 -22.56 -8.73 -2.38
C VAL A 73 -21.66 -9.86 -1.91
#